data_AF-A0A8S3A331-F1
#
_entry.id   AF-A0A8S3A331-F1
#
_cell.length_a   1.000
_cell.length_b   1.000
_cell.length_c   1.000
_cell.angle_alpha   90.00
_cell.angle_beta   90.00
_cell.angle_gamma   90.00
#
_symmetry.space_group_name_H-M   'P 1'
#
loop_
_entity.id
_entity.type
_entity.pdbx_description
1 polymer ?
#
loop_
_entity_poly.entity_id
_entity_poly.type
_entity_poly.pdbx_seq_one_letter_code
_entity_poly.pdbx_strand_id
1 'polypeptide(L)'
;MAVVVPNKEYAQAFALKHNLKHFDTKNPDRGFVDAVMQDLRSIAAKESLRKHEYPSRIIIDFEPFTTENGLLTSSMKPCRYKLAAHYADRLKAAKRTEDRLRNIIEMATGQQLAADEVGNFMA
;
A
#
# COMPACT_ATOMS: atom_id res chain seq x y z
N MET A 1 -0.63 0.07 -7.11
CA MET A 1 -0.11 0.45 -5.78
C MET A 1 -0.63 1.83 -5.43
N ALA A 2 -1.08 2.06 -4.20
CA ALA A 2 -1.66 3.33 -3.76
C ALA A 2 -1.06 3.80 -2.41
N VAL A 3 -1.22 5.08 -2.10
CA VAL A 3 -0.86 5.66 -0.79
C VAL A 3 -2.16 6.07 -0.09
N VAL A 4 -2.32 5.67 1.16
CA VAL A 4 -3.48 5.97 1.99
C VAL A 4 -3.02 6.73 3.21
N VAL A 5 -3.67 7.86 3.48
CA VAL A 5 -3.43 8.66 4.68
C VAL A 5 -4.65 8.62 5.59
N PRO A 6 -4.73 7.64 6.51
CA PRO A 6 -5.85 7.56 7.44
C PRO A 6 -5.75 8.64 8.51
N ASN A 7 -6.90 9.04 9.03
CA ASN A 7 -6.97 9.86 10.23
C ASN A 7 -6.38 9.07 11.42
N LYS A 8 -5.49 9.71 12.17
CA LYS A 8 -4.74 9.10 13.29
C LYS A 8 -5.66 8.59 14.40
N GLU A 9 -6.68 9.34 14.76
CA GLU A 9 -7.60 9.02 15.86
C GLU A 9 -8.42 7.77 15.53
N TYR A 10 -8.98 7.68 14.32
CA TYR A 10 -9.72 6.50 13.89
C TYR A 10 -8.84 5.27 13.74
N ALA A 11 -7.60 5.45 13.28
CA ALA A 11 -6.66 4.35 13.16
C ALA A 11 -6.23 3.81 14.55
N GLN A 12 -6.04 4.69 15.53
CA GLN A 12 -5.79 4.29 16.93
C GLN A 12 -7.00 3.58 17.54
N ALA A 13 -8.21 4.10 17.34
CA ALA A 13 -9.43 3.47 17.82
C ALA A 13 -9.61 2.06 17.24
N PHE A 14 -9.28 1.87 15.96
CA PHE A 14 -9.24 0.55 15.32
C PHE A 14 -8.21 -0.36 16.00
N ALA A 15 -6.99 0.12 16.20
CA ALA A 15 -5.93 -0.66 16.82
C ALA A 15 -6.31 -1.16 18.23
N LEU A 16 -6.93 -0.29 19.05
CA LEU A 16 -7.41 -0.65 20.38
C LEU A 16 -8.52 -1.71 20.31
N LYS A 17 -9.52 -1.52 19.45
CA LYS A 17 -10.64 -2.46 19.28
C LYS A 17 -10.19 -3.85 18.85
N HIS A 18 -9.15 -3.91 18.02
CA HIS A 18 -8.61 -5.15 17.45
C HIS A 18 -7.39 -5.70 18.21
N ASN A 19 -7.06 -5.14 19.39
CA ASN A 19 -5.92 -5.55 20.23
C ASN A 19 -4.57 -5.58 19.49
N LEU A 20 -4.34 -4.63 18.58
CA LEU A 20 -3.09 -4.52 17.83
C LEU A 20 -2.00 -3.96 18.74
N LYS A 21 -1.15 -4.84 19.28
CA LYS A 21 -0.13 -4.50 20.30
C LYS A 21 1.00 -3.60 19.78
N HIS A 22 1.25 -3.58 18.47
CA HIS A 22 2.40 -2.89 17.85
C HIS A 22 1.96 -1.88 16.79
N PHE A 23 0.89 -1.15 17.03
CA PHE A 23 0.45 -0.10 16.11
C PHE A 23 1.39 1.11 16.18
N ASP A 24 2.43 1.12 15.35
CA ASP A 24 3.31 2.27 15.15
C ASP A 24 2.91 3.00 13.87
N THR A 25 2.79 4.32 13.97
CA THR A 25 2.64 5.22 12.82
C THR A 25 3.74 5.06 11.75
N LYS A 26 4.94 4.61 12.12
CA LYS A 26 6.02 4.37 11.16
C LYS A 26 5.99 2.98 10.54
N ASN A 27 5.42 2.01 11.25
CA ASN A 27 5.30 0.64 10.80
C ASN A 27 3.88 0.12 11.10
N PRO A 28 2.92 0.37 10.20
CA PRO A 28 1.53 -0.01 10.41
C PRO A 28 1.43 -1.54 10.54
N ASP A 29 0.67 -1.99 11.53
CA ASP A 29 0.43 -3.42 11.75
C ASP A 29 -0.24 -4.06 10.52
N ARG A 30 0.15 -5.30 10.21
CA ARG A 30 -0.39 -6.04 9.05
C ARG A 30 -1.91 -6.16 9.09
N GLY A 31 -2.49 -6.39 10.27
CA GLY A 31 -3.94 -6.49 10.43
C GLY A 31 -4.67 -5.19 10.07
N PHE A 32 -4.06 -4.03 10.33
CA PHE A 32 -4.61 -2.75 9.92
C PHE A 32 -4.51 -2.54 8.40
N VAL A 33 -3.36 -2.87 7.80
CA VAL A 33 -3.16 -2.80 6.35
C VAL A 33 -4.17 -3.68 5.60
N ASP A 34 -4.37 -4.90 6.08
CA ASP A 34 -5.31 -5.87 5.49
C ASP A 34 -6.76 -5.37 5.59
N ALA A 35 -7.14 -4.75 6.72
CA ALA A 35 -8.46 -4.15 6.90
C ALA A 35 -8.72 -3.00 5.91
N VAL A 36 -7.75 -2.09 5.74
CA VAL A 36 -7.84 -0.98 4.77
C VAL A 36 -7.89 -1.51 3.33
N MET A 37 -7.08 -2.52 3.00
CA MET A 37 -7.11 -3.17 1.69
C MET A 37 -8.48 -3.80 1.40
N GLN A 38 -9.07 -4.48 2.39
CA GLN A 38 -10.38 -5.11 2.24
C GLN A 38 -11.50 -4.07 2.03
N ASP A 39 -11.44 -2.94 2.72
CA ASP A 39 -12.37 -1.84 2.53
C ASP A 39 -12.27 -1.25 1.12
N LEU A 40 -11.05 -0.97 0.64
CA LEU A 40 -10.81 -0.50 -0.73
C LEU A 40 -11.34 -1.48 -1.79
N ARG A 41 -11.17 -2.79 -1.59
CA ARG A 41 -11.71 -3.83 -2.49
C ARG A 41 -13.24 -3.84 -2.48
N SER A 42 -13.84 -3.67 -1.31
CA SER A 42 -15.29 -3.63 -1.14
C SER A 42 -15.90 -2.42 -1.86
N ILE A 43 -15.26 -1.25 -1.74
CA ILE A 43 -15.64 -0.04 -2.48
C ILE A 43 -15.48 -0.25 -3.99
N ALA A 44 -14.34 -0.77 -4.44
CA ALA A 44 -14.11 -1.02 -5.86
C ALA A 44 -15.12 -2.00 -6.47
N ALA A 45 -15.51 -3.05 -5.73
CA ALA A 45 -16.53 -4.00 -6.15
C ALA A 45 -17.92 -3.34 -6.24
N LYS A 46 -18.27 -2.53 -5.23
CA LYS A 46 -19.53 -1.78 -5.21
C LYS A 46 -19.64 -0.81 -6.39
N GLU A 47 -18.55 -0.12 -6.72
CA GLU A 47 -18.48 0.84 -7.84
C GLU A 47 -18.20 0.15 -9.19
N SER A 48 -18.19 -1.19 -9.24
CA SER A 48 -17.99 -1.98 -10.47
C SER A 48 -16.69 -1.63 -11.23
N LEU A 49 -15.62 -1.30 -10.50
CA LEU A 49 -14.32 -1.01 -11.08
C LEU A 49 -13.71 -2.26 -11.74
N ARG A 50 -12.85 -2.06 -12.72
CA ARG A 50 -12.12 -3.16 -13.38
C ARG A 50 -10.99 -3.65 -12.48
N LYS A 51 -10.66 -4.95 -12.57
CA LYS A 51 -9.64 -5.58 -11.72
C LYS A 51 -8.28 -4.85 -11.68
N HIS A 52 -7.86 -4.24 -12.79
CA HIS A 52 -6.59 -3.50 -12.85
C HIS A 52 -6.62 -2.14 -12.13
N GLU A 53 -7.80 -1.65 -11.74
CA GLU A 53 -7.97 -0.42 -10.96
C GLU A 53 -7.83 -0.69 -9.45
N TYR A 54 -7.86 -1.96 -9.04
CA TYR A 54 -7.67 -2.37 -7.66
C TYR A 54 -6.22 -2.17 -7.26
N PRO A 55 -5.93 -1.43 -6.17
CA PRO A 55 -4.58 -1.36 -5.64
C PRO A 55 -4.11 -2.77 -5.23
N SER A 56 -3.07 -3.28 -5.89
CA SER A 56 -2.43 -4.54 -5.48
C SER A 56 -1.70 -4.45 -4.13
N ARG A 57 -1.25 -3.24 -3.78
CA ARG A 57 -0.52 -2.92 -2.56
C ARG A 57 -0.81 -1.49 -2.14
N ILE A 58 -0.77 -1.23 -0.84
CA ILE A 58 -0.88 0.12 -0.29
C ILE A 58 0.33 0.48 0.58
N ILE A 59 0.59 1.79 0.66
CA ILE A 59 1.44 2.42 1.65
C ILE A 59 0.52 3.17 2.61
N ILE A 60 0.59 2.87 3.90
CA ILE A 60 -0.03 3.71 4.92
C ILE A 60 0.99 4.77 5.34
N ASP A 61 0.55 6.02 5.36
CA ASP A 61 1.27 7.15 5.91
C ASP A 61 0.34 7.93 6.84
N PHE A 62 0.83 8.46 7.94
CA PHE A 62 0.00 9.23 8.88
C PHE A 62 0.28 10.73 8.80
N GLU A 63 1.22 11.16 7.96
CA GLU A 63 1.40 12.57 7.65
C GLU A 63 0.39 13.02 6.58
N PRO A 64 -0.52 13.96 6.89
CA PRO A 64 -1.46 14.51 5.92
C PRO A 64 -0.77 15.17 4.73
N PHE A 65 -1.40 15.12 3.56
CA PHE A 65 -0.98 15.98 2.45
C PHE A 65 -1.39 17.41 2.76
N THR A 66 -0.44 18.33 2.73
CA THR A 66 -0.71 19.74 3.00
C THR A 66 -0.06 20.62 1.93
N THR A 67 -0.39 21.91 1.94
CA THR A 67 0.28 22.86 1.04
C THR A 67 1.68 23.20 1.52
N GLU A 68 1.90 23.17 2.84
CA GLU A 68 3.15 23.46 3.54
C GLU A 68 4.21 22.39 3.28
N ASN A 69 3.84 21.10 3.29
CA ASN A 69 4.75 20.03 2.86
C ASN A 69 4.82 19.88 1.32
N GLY A 70 4.11 20.76 0.59
CA GLY A 70 4.13 20.83 -0.86
C GLY A 70 3.47 19.65 -1.57
N LEU A 71 2.81 18.74 -0.85
CA LEU A 71 2.14 17.58 -1.45
C LEU A 71 0.79 17.94 -2.06
N LEU A 72 0.22 19.08 -1.65
CA LEU A 72 -0.93 19.72 -2.30
C LEU A 72 -0.51 20.96 -3.10
N THR A 73 -1.28 21.28 -4.14
CA THR A 73 -1.25 22.59 -4.81
C THR A 73 -1.91 23.64 -3.93
N SER A 74 -1.72 24.94 -4.22
CA SER A 74 -2.43 26.03 -3.53
C SER A 74 -3.96 25.92 -3.62
N SER A 75 -4.48 25.14 -4.58
CA SER A 75 -5.90 24.81 -4.75
C SER A 75 -6.32 23.52 -4.01
N MET A 76 -5.52 23.03 -3.06
CA MET A 76 -5.75 21.83 -2.25
C MET A 76 -5.85 20.52 -3.05
N LYS A 77 -5.38 20.50 -4.30
CA LYS A 77 -5.35 19.30 -5.13
C LYS A 77 -4.03 18.54 -4.94
N PRO A 78 -4.03 17.20 -4.94
CA PRO A 78 -2.80 16.42 -4.88
C PRO A 78 -1.82 16.75 -6.01
N CYS A 79 -0.58 17.13 -5.66
CA CYS A 79 0.48 17.41 -6.62
C CYS A 79 1.20 16.10 -7.00
N ARG A 80 0.73 15.45 -8.08
CA ARG A 80 1.19 14.10 -8.47
C ARG A 80 2.71 13.98 -8.63
N TYR A 81 3.36 14.97 -9.23
CA TYR A 81 4.81 14.96 -9.43
C TYR A 81 5.58 14.94 -8.11
N LYS A 82 5.20 15.80 -7.16
CA LYS A 82 5.83 15.87 -5.84
C LYS A 82 5.51 14.65 -4.98
N LEU A 83 4.28 14.15 -5.02
CA LEU A 83 3.89 12.90 -4.36
C LEU A 83 4.70 11.71 -4.89
N ALA A 84 4.86 11.60 -6.21
CA ALA A 84 5.64 10.54 -6.81
C ALA A 84 7.11 10.60 -6.39
N ALA A 85 7.70 11.80 -6.30
CA ALA A 85 9.06 11.99 -5.80
C ALA A 85 9.18 11.65 -4.30
N HIS A 86 8.26 12.13 -3.47
CA HIS A 86 8.24 11.90 -2.02
C HIS A 86 8.14 10.41 -1.67
N TYR A 87 7.28 9.67 -2.38
CA TYR A 87 7.08 8.24 -2.14
C TYR A 87 7.97 7.33 -2.99
N ALA A 88 8.86 7.87 -3.83
CA ALA A 88 9.64 7.10 -4.80
C ALA A 88 10.40 5.94 -4.17
N ASP A 89 11.08 6.18 -3.04
CA ASP A 89 11.91 5.16 -2.39
C ASP A 89 11.07 4.05 -1.76
N ARG A 90 9.97 4.40 -1.10
CA ARG A 90 9.03 3.42 -0.51
C ARG A 90 8.33 2.60 -1.59
N LEU A 91 8.02 3.20 -2.73
CA LEU A 91 7.45 2.52 -3.90
C LEU A 91 8.47 1.56 -4.55
N LYS A 92 9.75 1.97 -4.66
CA LYS A 92 10.82 1.17 -5.26
C LYS A 92 11.32 0.04 -4.34
N ALA A 93 11.41 0.28 -3.04
CA ALA A 93 11.90 -0.71 -2.06
C ALA A 93 11.06 -1.99 -2.07
N ALA A 94 9.74 -1.85 -2.23
CA ALA A 94 8.84 -3.01 -2.35
C ALA A 94 9.18 -3.90 -3.54
N LYS A 95 9.43 -3.29 -4.72
CA LYS A 95 9.83 -4.03 -5.92
C LYS A 95 11.16 -4.77 -5.74
N ARG A 96 12.15 -4.10 -5.14
CA ARG A 96 13.48 -4.69 -4.91
C ARG A 96 13.46 -5.95 -4.06
N THR A 97 12.61 -6.01 -3.03
CA THR A 97 12.49 -7.20 -2.18
C THR A 97 11.87 -8.37 -2.93
N GLU A 98 10.84 -8.12 -3.74
CA GLU A 98 10.18 -9.12 -4.56
C GLU A 98 11.13 -9.69 -5.62
N ASP A 99 11.86 -8.82 -6.34
CA ASP A 99 12.89 -9.21 -7.30
C ASP A 99 14.01 -10.03 -6.63
N ARG A 100 14.41 -9.65 -5.41
CA ARG A 100 15.47 -10.35 -4.66
C ARG A 100 15.01 -11.73 -4.19
N LEU A 101 13.77 -11.88 -3.71
CA LEU A 101 13.21 -13.17 -3.31
C LEU A 101 13.08 -14.09 -4.52
N ARG A 102 12.62 -13.55 -5.65
CA ARG A 102 12.57 -14.28 -6.92
C ARG A 102 13.96 -14.82 -7.30
N ASN A 103 14.99 -13.97 -7.30
CA ASN A 103 16.36 -14.38 -7.61
C ASN A 103 16.87 -15.48 -6.66
N ILE A 104 16.59 -15.39 -5.35
CA ILE A 104 17.00 -16.43 -4.37
C ILE A 104 16.32 -17.77 -4.69
N ILE A 105 15.02 -17.75 -4.99
CA ILE A 105 14.27 -18.97 -5.31
C ILE A 105 14.80 -19.57 -6.62
N GLU A 106 14.96 -18.77 -7.67
CA GLU A 106 15.49 -19.22 -8.97
C GLU A 106 16.90 -19.83 -8.83
N MET A 107 17.76 -19.24 -7.98
CA MET A 107 19.09 -19.80 -7.68
C MET A 107 19.03 -21.09 -6.86
N ALA A 108 18.05 -21.24 -5.96
CA ALA A 108 17.92 -22.41 -5.09
C ALA A 108 17.23 -23.61 -5.77
N THR A 109 16.28 -23.36 -6.68
CA THR A 109 15.48 -24.42 -7.34
C THR A 109 15.89 -24.67 -8.79
N GLY A 110 16.66 -23.79 -9.42
CA GLY A 110 17.07 -23.91 -10.82
C GLY A 110 15.91 -23.76 -11.83
N GLN A 111 14.72 -23.40 -11.37
CA GLN A 111 13.53 -23.19 -12.20
C GLN A 111 13.16 -21.71 -12.22
N GLN A 112 12.94 -21.17 -13.42
CA GLN A 112 12.52 -19.78 -13.62
C GLN A 112 11.03 -19.64 -13.30
N LEU A 113 10.68 -18.84 -12.29
CA LEU A 113 9.29 -18.56 -11.96
C LEU A 113 8.71 -17.59 -13.00
N ALA A 114 7.81 -18.06 -13.86
CA ALA A 114 7.08 -17.20 -14.77
C ALA A 114 6.16 -16.26 -13.95
N ALA A 115 6.16 -14.97 -14.29
CA ALA A 115 5.39 -13.95 -13.57
C ALA A 115 3.86 -14.18 -13.62
N ASP A 116 3.40 -15.11 -14.45
CA ASP A 116 2.00 -15.30 -14.80
C ASP A 116 1.24 -16.24 -13.83
N GLU A 117 1.93 -16.98 -12.96
CA GLU A 117 1.26 -17.95 -12.06
C GLU A 117 0.75 -17.34 -10.73
N VAL A 118 1.30 -16.19 -10.30
CA VAL A 118 0.88 -15.55 -9.03
C VAL A 118 -0.55 -14.99 -9.10
N GLY A 119 -1.04 -14.70 -10.32
CA GLY A 119 -2.42 -14.25 -10.56
C GLY A 119 -3.48 -15.33 -10.37
N ASN A 120 -3.11 -16.62 -10.27
CA ASN A 120 -4.04 -17.75 -10.23
C ASN A 120 -4.28 -18.30 -8.81
N PHE A 121 -3.58 -17.81 -7.79
CA PHE A 121 -3.70 -18.28 -6.40
C PHE A 121 -4.68 -17.46 -5.54
N MET A 122 -5.35 -16.48 -6.15
CA MET A 122 -6.34 -15.59 -5.50
C MET A 122 -7.65 -15.53 -6.33
N ALA A 123 -8.07 -16.68 -6.85
CA ALA A 123 -9.41 -16.89 -7.41
C ALA A 123 -10.31 -17.58 -6.38
#